data_AF-A0A3D5E282-F1
#
_entry.id   AF-A0A3D5E282-F1
#
_cell.length_a   1.000
_cell.length_b   1.000
_cell.length_c   1.000
_cell.angle_alpha   90.00
_cell.angle_beta   90.00
_cell.angle_gamma   90.00
#
_symmetry.space_group_name_H-M   'P 1'
#
loop_
_entity.id
_entity.type
_entity.pdbx_description
1 polymer ?
#
loop_
_entity_poly.entity_id
_entity_poly.type
_entity_poly.pdbx_seq_one_letter_code
_entity_poly.pdbx_strand_id
1 'polypeptide(L)'
;MLALGSAAELLTRPGCPVCRYAAEASDRYLAWFALEAHADPVTVTRWCASLGACARHTRRLMGQSGAAARLTAGYRYVLQAAQERLAGRGTRLAACPACEHDEASARRVLEILLDGISETGIQGRYLEVGGLCVPHMRAACRVRSHRHAAAWVVQSMDASTADHRPSLDLLAGGPDYDADERARLRAALPPGGRLPAGACLVCLTAARAELAGLARTAGISSDRLAEAAARDAPRQGLCLCAGHLRDAALVGDGHVAALLAWQAEVQAAGLAWLVRPPVWRRGGNPAGWLRRGHSSAPSDECPVCLGRKRAAWQELQRCRAVPQAPARGGAQMLCVRHVLALRAADPVAGRAAAAIAVKRAGTLTGELAEAFRKGTWAFRRESRGTEANAWRRAAAFLDGGVFGGGPPPEQP
;
A
#
# COMPACT_ATOMS: atom_id res chain seq x y z
N MET A 1 -5.41 21.34 15.90
CA MET A 1 -6.22 20.39 15.09
C MET A 1 -7.36 21.23 14.52
N LEU A 2 -7.33 21.59 13.23
CA LEU A 2 -8.49 22.26 12.61
C LEU A 2 -9.63 21.23 12.65
N ALA A 3 -10.61 21.47 13.52
CA ALA A 3 -11.82 20.68 13.59
C ALA A 3 -12.59 20.98 12.30
N LEU A 4 -12.58 20.03 11.36
CA LEU A 4 -13.51 20.07 10.26
C LEU A 4 -14.90 19.91 10.85
N GLY A 5 -15.75 20.92 10.67
CA GLY A 5 -17.10 20.96 11.21
C GLY A 5 -18.18 20.63 10.18
N SER A 6 -17.90 20.74 8.87
CA SER A 6 -18.94 20.63 7.85
C SER A 6 -18.47 20.10 6.49
N ALA A 7 -19.42 19.64 5.67
CA ALA A 7 -19.19 19.27 4.28
C ALA A 7 -18.73 20.46 3.41
N ALA A 8 -19.19 21.68 3.70
CA ALA A 8 -18.80 22.87 2.95
C ALA A 8 -17.28 23.14 3.04
N GLU A 9 -16.68 22.95 4.21
CA GLU A 9 -15.23 23.09 4.44
C GLU A 9 -14.41 22.06 3.65
N LEU A 10 -14.98 20.88 3.42
CA LEU A 10 -14.38 19.82 2.63
C LEU A 10 -14.38 20.11 1.12
N LEU A 11 -15.30 20.92 0.62
CA LEU A 11 -15.50 21.14 -0.81
C LEU A 11 -14.87 22.46 -1.30
N THR A 12 -13.71 22.82 -0.75
CA THR A 12 -13.03 24.10 -1.04
C THR A 12 -12.07 24.04 -2.23
N ARG A 13 -11.66 22.85 -2.66
CA ARG A 13 -10.69 22.64 -3.74
C ARG A 13 -11.12 21.47 -4.63
N PRO A 14 -10.74 21.48 -5.93
CA PRO A 14 -10.98 20.36 -6.84
C PRO A 14 -10.41 19.02 -6.35
N GLY A 15 -10.96 17.93 -6.89
CA GLY A 15 -10.59 16.56 -6.60
C GLY A 15 -11.25 15.98 -5.36
N CYS A 16 -11.01 14.68 -5.12
CA CYS A 16 -11.65 13.94 -4.05
C CYS A 16 -11.31 14.51 -2.65
N PRO A 17 -12.29 15.05 -1.90
CA PRO A 17 -12.04 15.67 -0.60
C PRO A 17 -11.51 14.68 0.44
N VAL A 18 -11.97 13.43 0.38
CA VAL A 18 -11.53 12.36 1.28
C VAL A 18 -10.06 12.01 1.05
N CYS A 19 -9.64 11.82 -0.21
CA CYS A 19 -8.25 11.52 -0.50
C CYS A 19 -7.32 12.65 -0.07
N ARG A 20 -7.69 13.90 -0.38
CA ARG A 20 -6.89 15.09 -0.06
C ARG A 20 -6.73 15.27 1.45
N TYR A 21 -7.82 15.16 2.22
CA TYR A 21 -7.70 15.29 3.67
C TYR A 21 -6.96 14.12 4.30
N ALA A 22 -7.18 12.89 3.83
CA ALA A 22 -6.43 11.73 4.31
C ALA A 22 -4.92 11.89 4.04
N ALA A 23 -4.55 12.41 2.87
CA ALA A 23 -3.18 12.74 2.51
C ALA A 23 -2.56 13.77 3.47
N GLU A 24 -3.23 14.90 3.70
CA GLU A 24 -2.78 15.95 4.65
C GLU A 24 -2.72 15.45 6.10
N ALA A 25 -3.67 14.62 6.52
CA ALA A 25 -3.67 13.99 7.84
C ALA A 25 -2.50 13.01 7.98
N SER A 26 -2.15 12.29 6.92
CA SER A 26 -1.00 11.40 6.85
C SER A 26 0.31 12.18 6.98
N ASP A 27 0.48 13.27 6.23
CA ASP A 27 1.68 14.12 6.32
C ASP A 27 1.87 14.70 7.71
N ARG A 28 0.80 15.23 8.33
CA ARG A 28 0.85 15.72 9.70
C ARG A 28 1.21 14.64 10.71
N TYR A 29 0.68 13.43 10.55
CA TYR A 29 1.00 12.30 11.41
C TYR A 29 2.49 11.92 11.31
N LEU A 30 3.03 11.83 10.09
CA LEU A 30 4.44 11.49 9.88
C LEU A 30 5.38 12.60 10.35
N ALA A 31 5.03 13.86 10.11
CA ALA A 31 5.79 15.02 10.61
C ALA A 31 5.78 15.07 12.15
N TRP A 32 4.63 14.87 12.79
CA TRP A 32 4.54 14.80 14.25
C TRP A 32 5.38 13.65 14.82
N PHE A 33 5.41 12.49 14.15
CA PHE A 33 6.30 11.40 14.52
C PHE A 33 7.78 11.78 14.42
N ALA A 34 8.18 12.41 13.32
CA ALA A 34 9.56 12.85 13.08
C ALA A 34 10.02 13.97 14.04
N LEU A 35 9.08 14.75 14.60
CA LEU A 35 9.42 15.80 15.56
C LEU A 35 9.44 15.26 16.99
N GLU A 36 8.33 14.70 17.46
CA GLU A 36 8.05 14.49 18.89
C GLU A 36 7.69 13.04 19.22
N ALA A 37 6.83 12.39 18.43
CA ALA A 37 6.19 11.14 18.85
C ALA A 37 7.10 9.90 18.91
N HIS A 38 8.26 9.95 18.25
CA HIS A 38 9.23 8.86 18.30
C HIS A 38 9.73 8.53 19.73
N ALA A 39 9.52 9.42 20.69
CA ALA A 39 9.81 9.22 22.11
C ALA A 39 8.56 9.08 23.01
N ASP A 40 7.36 9.24 22.44
CA ASP A 40 6.10 9.08 23.19
C ASP A 40 5.84 7.59 23.50
N PRO A 41 5.65 7.19 24.78
CA PRO A 41 5.51 5.78 25.15
C PRO A 41 4.37 5.03 24.44
N VAL A 42 3.23 5.70 24.20
CA VAL A 42 2.08 5.09 23.53
C VAL A 42 2.42 4.82 22.06
N THR A 43 3.02 5.80 21.40
CA THR A 43 3.46 5.70 20.01
C THR A 43 4.54 4.63 19.85
N VAL A 44 5.55 4.59 20.72
CA VAL A 44 6.61 3.57 20.72
C VAL A 44 6.01 2.18 20.92
N THR A 45 5.05 2.01 21.82
CA THR A 45 4.37 0.73 22.05
C THR A 45 3.65 0.25 20.79
N ARG A 46 2.87 1.13 20.14
CA ARG A 46 2.17 0.80 18.88
C ARG A 46 3.15 0.44 17.77
N TRP A 47 4.26 1.17 17.66
CA TRP A 47 5.33 0.88 16.72
C TRP A 47 6.02 -0.47 16.98
N CYS A 48 6.32 -0.80 18.23
CA CYS A 48 6.87 -2.10 18.59
C CYS A 48 5.88 -3.23 18.28
N ALA A 49 4.58 -3.01 18.46
CA ALA A 49 3.54 -3.98 18.14
C ALA A 49 3.43 -4.29 16.63
N SER A 50 3.67 -3.29 15.77
CA SER A 50 3.60 -3.40 14.30
C SER A 50 4.95 -3.65 13.62
N LEU A 51 6.03 -3.68 14.41
CA LEU A 51 7.42 -3.63 13.95
C LEU A 51 7.74 -2.43 13.05
N GLY A 52 7.23 -1.25 13.44
CA GLY A 52 7.35 0.00 12.71
C GLY A 52 6.23 0.22 11.71
N ALA A 53 6.44 1.17 10.78
CA ALA A 53 5.48 1.46 9.73
C ALA A 53 5.62 0.49 8.54
N CYS A 54 4.58 0.40 7.70
CA CYS A 54 4.66 -0.38 6.47
C CYS A 54 5.67 0.23 5.48
N ALA A 55 6.14 -0.54 4.50
CA ALA A 55 7.06 -0.05 3.46
C ALA A 55 6.74 1.34 2.90
N ARG A 56 5.47 1.61 2.55
CA ARG A 56 4.99 2.91 2.05
C ARG A 56 5.22 4.03 3.06
N HIS A 57 4.70 3.87 4.28
CA HIS A 57 4.81 4.91 5.30
C HIS A 57 6.21 5.08 5.84
N THR A 58 7.00 4.01 5.86
CA THR A 58 8.42 4.07 6.19
C THR A 58 9.14 4.97 5.19
N ARG A 59 8.97 4.77 3.86
CA ARG A 59 9.59 5.65 2.85
C ARG A 59 9.16 7.11 2.99
N ARG A 60 7.86 7.38 3.16
CA ARG A 60 7.38 8.75 3.39
C ARG A 60 7.96 9.36 4.66
N LEU A 61 8.11 8.57 5.72
CA LEU A 61 8.75 9.02 6.94
C LEU A 61 10.25 9.30 6.74
N MET A 62 10.97 8.50 5.95
CA MET A 62 12.38 8.77 5.64
C MET A 62 12.58 10.10 4.92
N GLY A 63 11.59 10.57 4.17
CA GLY A 63 11.58 11.88 3.52
C GLY A 63 11.30 13.07 4.45
N GLN A 64 10.93 12.83 5.71
CA GLN A 64 10.68 13.91 6.68
C GLN A 64 12.00 14.49 7.21
N SER A 65 12.00 15.80 7.48
CA SER A 65 13.12 16.48 8.11
C SER A 65 13.48 15.85 9.46
N GLY A 66 14.76 15.56 9.69
CA GLY A 66 15.23 14.95 10.95
C GLY A 66 14.93 13.45 11.09
N ALA A 67 14.30 12.80 10.12
CA ALA A 67 13.90 11.41 10.20
C ALA A 67 15.06 10.45 10.48
N ALA A 68 16.24 10.69 9.93
CA ALA A 68 17.40 9.82 10.16
C ALA A 68 17.74 9.68 11.65
N ALA A 69 17.80 10.78 12.40
CA ALA A 69 18.09 10.76 13.83
C ALA A 69 16.97 10.08 14.63
N ARG A 70 15.69 10.39 14.31
CA ARG A 70 14.54 9.82 15.03
C ARG A 70 14.35 8.34 14.74
N LEU A 71 14.51 7.90 13.50
CA LEU A 71 14.48 6.50 13.12
C LEU A 71 15.65 5.73 13.72
N THR A 72 16.83 6.36 13.84
CA THR A 72 17.96 5.76 14.55
C THR A 72 17.61 5.45 16.00
N ALA A 73 16.98 6.40 16.71
CA ALA A 73 16.51 6.19 18.08
C ALA A 73 15.36 5.17 18.15
N GLY A 74 14.31 5.36 17.35
CA GLY A 74 13.10 4.55 17.37
C GLY A 74 13.33 3.09 16.99
N TYR A 75 14.18 2.81 16.00
CA TYR A 75 14.46 1.44 15.58
C TYR A 75 15.23 0.61 16.61
N ARG A 76 15.84 1.21 17.63
CA ARG A 76 16.40 0.45 18.76
C ARG A 76 15.29 -0.29 19.51
N TYR A 77 14.18 0.38 19.81
CA TYR A 77 13.01 -0.23 20.45
C TYR A 77 12.35 -1.26 19.53
N VAL A 78 12.20 -0.93 18.24
CA VAL A 78 11.56 -1.84 17.29
C VAL A 78 12.39 -3.10 17.03
N LEU A 79 13.72 -3.01 16.98
CA LEU A 79 14.58 -4.18 16.82
C LEU A 79 14.57 -5.06 18.07
N GLN A 80 14.51 -4.49 19.26
CA GLN A 80 14.31 -5.26 20.49
C GLN A 80 12.98 -6.04 20.44
N ALA A 81 11.88 -5.36 20.07
CA ALA A 81 10.58 -5.98 19.90
C ALA A 81 10.56 -7.06 18.78
N ALA A 82 11.38 -6.89 17.74
CA ALA A 82 11.59 -7.89 16.70
C ALA A 82 12.35 -9.10 17.24
N GLN A 83 13.40 -8.91 18.04
CA GLN A 83 14.17 -10.00 18.65
C GLN A 83 13.30 -10.87 19.56
N GLU A 84 12.44 -10.26 20.38
CA GLU A 84 11.48 -10.99 21.23
C GLU A 84 10.56 -11.88 20.39
N ARG A 85 9.95 -11.32 19.34
CA ARG A 85 9.07 -12.06 18.42
C ARG A 85 9.79 -13.19 17.68
N LEU A 86 11.00 -12.93 17.19
CA LEU A 86 11.84 -13.94 16.54
C LEU A 86 12.22 -15.07 17.49
N ALA A 87 12.45 -14.76 18.77
CA ALA A 87 12.67 -15.75 19.82
C ALA A 87 11.40 -16.54 20.20
N GLY A 88 10.23 -16.20 19.62
CA GLY A 88 8.95 -16.83 19.92
C GLY A 88 8.20 -16.20 21.10
N ARG A 89 8.67 -15.06 21.61
CA ARG A 89 8.01 -14.29 22.68
C ARG A 89 7.31 -13.08 22.04
N GLY A 90 6.05 -13.24 21.66
CA GLY A 90 5.29 -12.12 21.10
C GLY A 90 3.95 -12.53 20.47
N THR A 91 3.07 -11.56 20.32
CA THR A 91 1.76 -11.71 19.69
C THR A 91 1.83 -11.51 18.18
N ARG A 92 0.71 -11.78 17.48
CA ARG A 92 0.54 -11.44 16.06
C ARG A 92 0.86 -9.95 15.84
N LEU A 93 1.54 -9.66 14.73
CA LEU A 93 1.86 -8.29 14.34
C LEU A 93 0.59 -7.43 14.21
N ALA A 94 0.61 -6.27 14.84
CA ALA A 94 -0.42 -5.24 14.65
C ALA A 94 -0.32 -4.64 13.25
N ALA A 95 -1.40 -3.98 12.80
CA ALA A 95 -1.38 -3.21 11.57
C ALA A 95 -0.47 -1.98 11.69
N CYS A 96 -0.15 -1.36 10.56
CA CYS A 96 0.68 -0.15 10.56
C CYS A 96 -0.10 1.02 11.21
N PRO A 97 0.44 1.69 12.24
CA PRO A 97 -0.23 2.80 12.92
C PRO A 97 -0.57 3.98 12.00
N ALA A 98 0.28 4.24 10.99
CA ALA A 98 0.03 5.26 9.99
C ALA A 98 -1.09 4.86 9.01
N CYS A 99 -1.20 3.57 8.62
CA CYS A 99 -2.34 3.10 7.83
C CYS A 99 -3.65 3.22 8.61
N GLU A 100 -3.64 2.85 9.90
CA GLU A 100 -4.83 2.99 10.77
C GLU A 100 -5.25 4.46 10.87
N HIS A 101 -4.29 5.38 11.01
CA HIS A 101 -4.55 6.82 11.02
C HIS A 101 -5.11 7.34 9.69
N ASP A 102 -4.53 6.93 8.55
CA ASP A 102 -5.01 7.27 7.22
C ASP A 102 -6.47 6.80 7.03
N GLU A 103 -6.77 5.54 7.39
CA GLU A 103 -8.09 4.95 7.23
C GLU A 103 -9.12 5.62 8.15
N ALA A 104 -8.76 5.88 9.41
CA ALA A 104 -9.63 6.61 10.34
C ALA A 104 -9.92 8.04 9.87
N SER A 105 -8.91 8.72 9.31
CA SER A 105 -9.06 10.08 8.76
C SER A 105 -9.97 10.07 7.52
N ALA A 106 -9.77 9.13 6.60
CA ALA A 106 -10.63 8.97 5.43
C ALA A 106 -12.08 8.66 5.81
N ARG A 107 -12.29 7.74 6.75
CA ARG A 107 -13.64 7.37 7.23
C ARG A 107 -14.38 8.55 7.83
N ARG A 108 -13.73 9.29 8.75
CA ARG A 108 -14.32 10.48 9.38
C ARG A 108 -14.75 11.52 8.35
N VAL A 109 -13.89 11.82 7.37
CA VAL A 109 -14.21 12.81 6.33
C VAL A 109 -15.33 12.33 5.41
N LEU A 110 -15.34 11.04 5.08
CA LEU A 110 -16.41 10.45 4.29
C LEU A 110 -17.76 10.57 5.02
N GLU A 111 -17.82 10.29 6.31
CA GLU A 111 -19.04 10.41 7.12
C GLU A 111 -19.53 11.87 7.15
N ILE A 112 -18.67 12.84 7.46
CA ILE A 112 -19.01 14.28 7.45
C ILE A 112 -19.57 14.71 6.08
N LEU A 113 -18.97 14.24 4.99
CA LEU A 113 -19.44 14.56 3.65
C LEU A 113 -20.82 13.95 3.37
N LEU A 114 -21.04 12.68 3.73
CA LEU A 114 -22.30 11.98 3.49
C LEU A 114 -23.45 12.54 4.35
N ASP A 115 -23.16 13.06 5.54
CA ASP A 115 -24.13 13.78 6.36
C ASP A 115 -24.61 15.06 5.66
N GLY A 116 -23.68 15.84 5.08
CA GLY A 116 -24.01 17.13 4.45
C GLY A 116 -24.52 17.04 3.01
N ILE A 117 -24.36 15.91 2.30
CA ILE A 117 -24.67 15.81 0.86
C ILE A 117 -26.16 15.90 0.54
N SER A 118 -27.04 15.80 1.53
CA SER A 118 -28.49 15.99 1.33
C SER A 118 -28.90 17.46 1.16
N GLU A 119 -28.00 18.39 1.46
CA GLU A 119 -28.25 19.83 1.28
C GLU A 119 -27.96 20.26 -0.18
N THR A 120 -28.92 20.94 -0.82
CA THR A 120 -28.85 21.30 -2.25
C THR A 120 -27.60 22.13 -2.59
N GLY A 121 -27.18 23.05 -1.71
CA GLY A 121 -25.97 23.86 -1.90
C GLY A 121 -24.67 23.03 -1.88
N ILE A 122 -24.65 21.94 -1.11
CA ILE A 122 -23.51 21.02 -1.01
C ILE A 122 -23.43 20.14 -2.25
N GLN A 123 -24.56 19.70 -2.79
CA GLN A 123 -24.61 18.89 -4.02
C GLN A 123 -24.01 19.62 -5.23
N GLY A 124 -24.41 20.88 -5.44
CA GLY A 124 -23.87 21.70 -6.53
C GLY A 124 -22.34 21.85 -6.40
N ARG A 125 -21.88 22.21 -5.20
CA ARG A 125 -20.45 22.36 -4.91
C ARG A 125 -19.67 21.06 -5.03
N TYR A 126 -20.28 19.93 -4.65
CA TYR A 126 -19.68 18.60 -4.77
C TYR A 126 -19.38 18.26 -6.24
N LEU A 127 -20.32 18.55 -7.14
CA LEU A 127 -20.14 18.34 -8.58
C LEU A 127 -19.08 19.29 -9.14
N GLU A 128 -19.12 20.56 -8.74
CA GLU A 128 -18.17 21.59 -9.18
C GLU A 128 -16.71 21.23 -8.87
N VAL A 129 -16.45 20.68 -7.68
CA VAL A 129 -15.09 20.26 -7.29
C VAL A 129 -14.71 18.87 -7.82
N GLY A 130 -15.59 18.18 -8.56
CA GLY A 130 -15.31 16.89 -9.19
C GLY A 130 -15.59 15.65 -8.33
N GLY A 131 -16.22 15.82 -7.16
CA GLY A 131 -16.77 14.72 -6.37
C GLY A 131 -15.78 13.69 -5.78
N LEU A 132 -16.28 12.51 -5.41
CA LEU A 132 -15.49 11.39 -4.90
C LEU A 132 -14.83 10.59 -6.01
N CYS A 133 -13.64 10.06 -5.73
CA CYS A 133 -13.05 9.01 -6.56
C CYS A 133 -13.77 7.67 -6.37
N VAL A 134 -13.65 6.76 -7.34
CA VAL A 134 -14.23 5.41 -7.32
C VAL A 134 -13.95 4.64 -6.02
N PRO A 135 -12.70 4.63 -5.47
CA PRO A 135 -12.44 4.01 -4.18
C PRO A 135 -13.31 4.57 -3.04
N HIS A 136 -13.53 5.88 -3.00
CA HIS A 136 -14.34 6.51 -1.95
C HIS A 136 -15.85 6.44 -2.23
N MET A 137 -16.28 6.33 -3.49
CA MET A 137 -17.66 5.97 -3.82
C MET A 137 -17.99 4.55 -3.35
N ARG A 138 -17.10 3.58 -3.59
CA ARG A 138 -17.23 2.21 -3.05
C ARG A 138 -17.26 2.21 -1.52
N ALA A 139 -16.44 3.04 -0.88
CA ALA A 139 -16.48 3.20 0.57
C ALA A 139 -17.81 3.80 1.04
N ALA A 140 -18.37 4.79 0.33
CA ALA A 140 -19.67 5.38 0.64
C ALA A 140 -20.79 4.34 0.60
N CYS A 141 -20.81 3.46 -0.41
CA CYS A 141 -21.79 2.37 -0.52
C CYS A 141 -21.74 1.37 0.64
N ARG A 142 -20.64 1.33 1.41
CA ARG A 142 -20.51 0.47 2.61
C ARG A 142 -21.07 1.12 3.88
N VAL A 143 -21.33 2.43 3.86
CA VAL A 143 -21.91 3.16 5.00
C VAL A 143 -23.43 3.01 4.98
N ARG A 144 -23.95 1.99 5.69
CA ARG A 144 -25.36 1.58 5.62
C ARG A 144 -26.36 2.67 6.03
N SER A 145 -25.99 3.51 7.00
CA SER A 145 -26.80 4.64 7.46
C SER A 145 -27.03 5.70 6.36
N HIS A 146 -26.17 5.74 5.34
CA HIS A 146 -26.13 6.78 4.32
C HIS A 146 -26.45 6.25 2.92
N ARG A 147 -27.24 5.18 2.82
CA ARG A 147 -27.54 4.51 1.54
C ARG A 147 -28.09 5.44 0.45
N HIS A 148 -28.94 6.42 0.80
CA HIS A 148 -29.51 7.36 -0.18
C HIS A 148 -28.47 8.39 -0.64
N ALA A 149 -27.66 8.91 0.28
CA ALA A 149 -26.52 9.75 -0.02
C ALA A 149 -25.50 9.04 -0.93
N ALA A 150 -25.15 7.79 -0.60
CA ALA A 150 -24.28 6.96 -1.42
C ALA A 150 -24.88 6.69 -2.82
N ALA A 151 -26.20 6.46 -2.91
CA ALA A 151 -26.88 6.27 -4.19
C ALA A 151 -26.78 7.50 -5.09
N TRP A 152 -27.02 8.68 -4.51
CA TRP A 152 -26.89 9.95 -5.23
C TRP A 152 -25.45 10.20 -5.70
N VAL A 153 -24.46 9.95 -4.82
CA VAL A 153 -23.03 10.06 -5.13
C VAL A 153 -22.65 9.17 -6.32
N VAL A 154 -23.11 7.92 -6.37
CA VAL A 154 -22.82 7.02 -7.49
C VAL A 154 -23.50 7.48 -8.77
N GLN A 155 -24.76 7.91 -8.71
CA GLN A 155 -25.49 8.40 -9.89
C GLN A 155 -24.85 9.66 -10.50
N SER A 156 -24.20 10.49 -9.68
CA SER A 156 -23.45 11.66 -10.15
C SER A 156 -22.23 11.30 -11.02
N MET A 157 -21.66 10.10 -10.83
CA MET A 157 -20.52 9.63 -11.62
C MET A 157 -20.94 9.36 -13.06
N ASP A 158 -22.06 8.66 -13.28
CA ASP A 158 -22.52 8.28 -14.62
C ASP A 158 -22.71 9.52 -15.51
N ALA A 159 -23.27 10.59 -14.93
CA ALA A 159 -23.43 11.88 -15.59
C ALA A 159 -22.08 12.54 -15.94
N SER A 160 -21.07 12.42 -15.08
CA SER A 160 -19.74 13.00 -15.30
C SER A 160 -18.92 12.21 -16.33
N THR A 161 -19.05 10.88 -16.36
CA THR A 161 -18.29 10.00 -17.26
C THR A 161 -18.85 9.90 -18.69
N ALA A 162 -20.12 10.26 -18.90
CA ALA A 162 -20.74 10.21 -20.23
C ALA A 162 -20.09 11.21 -21.23
N ASP A 163 -19.62 12.36 -20.73
CA ASP A 163 -19.06 13.44 -21.56
C ASP A 163 -17.53 13.58 -21.47
N HIS A 164 -16.86 12.94 -20.50
CA HIS A 164 -15.45 13.17 -20.20
C HIS A 164 -14.60 11.90 -20.22
N ARG A 165 -13.37 11.99 -20.75
CA ARG A 165 -12.37 10.93 -20.57
C ARG A 165 -12.09 10.73 -19.08
N PRO A 166 -12.19 9.50 -18.55
CA PRO A 166 -12.01 9.25 -17.13
C PRO A 166 -10.57 9.55 -16.71
N SER A 167 -10.42 10.34 -15.65
CA SER A 167 -9.11 10.69 -15.12
C SER A 167 -8.55 9.59 -14.21
N LEU A 168 -7.23 9.53 -14.11
CA LEU A 168 -6.55 8.64 -13.16
C LEU A 168 -6.98 8.93 -11.71
N ASP A 169 -7.20 10.20 -11.36
CA ASP A 169 -7.61 10.59 -10.02
C ASP A 169 -9.04 10.17 -9.68
N LEU A 170 -9.95 10.18 -10.65
CA LEU A 170 -11.30 9.63 -10.49
C LEU A 170 -11.23 8.13 -10.20
N LEU A 171 -10.47 7.36 -10.99
CA LEU A 171 -10.47 5.89 -10.89
C LEU A 171 -9.60 5.34 -9.76
N ALA A 172 -8.47 5.99 -9.47
CA ALA A 172 -7.51 5.51 -8.48
C ALA A 172 -7.56 6.31 -7.16
N GLY A 173 -8.12 7.51 -7.13
CA GLY A 173 -8.08 8.41 -5.97
C GLY A 173 -6.68 8.97 -5.71
N GLY A 174 -6.54 10.25 -5.36
CA GLY A 174 -5.22 10.90 -5.28
C GLY A 174 -5.09 11.94 -4.17
N PRO A 175 -3.87 12.32 -3.76
CA PRO A 175 -2.58 11.90 -4.32
C PRO A 175 -2.01 10.61 -3.69
N ASP A 176 -1.22 9.86 -4.47
CA ASP A 176 -0.38 8.74 -4.00
C ASP A 176 1.09 9.19 -4.00
N TYR A 177 1.53 9.77 -2.89
CA TYR A 177 2.90 10.30 -2.75
C TYR A 177 4.01 9.23 -2.77
N ASP A 178 3.66 7.95 -2.78
CA ASP A 178 4.63 6.86 -2.85
C ASP A 178 4.82 6.34 -4.28
N ALA A 179 3.99 6.77 -5.24
CA ALA A 179 3.99 6.25 -6.62
C ALA A 179 5.34 6.45 -7.34
N ASP A 180 5.89 7.66 -7.32
CA ASP A 180 7.16 7.98 -8.00
C ASP A 180 8.34 7.20 -7.38
N GLU A 181 8.34 7.07 -6.05
CA GLU A 181 9.38 6.31 -5.36
C GLU A 181 9.26 4.81 -5.65
N ARG A 182 8.04 4.26 -5.73
CA ARG A 182 7.85 2.88 -6.21
C ARG A 182 8.33 2.70 -7.64
N ALA A 183 8.08 3.67 -8.53
CA ALA A 183 8.56 3.64 -9.90
C ALA A 183 10.11 3.62 -9.96
N ARG A 184 10.78 4.51 -9.20
CA ARG A 184 12.26 4.50 -9.05
C ARG A 184 12.77 3.16 -8.55
N LEU A 185 12.20 2.63 -7.48
CA LEU A 185 12.63 1.37 -6.88
C LEU A 185 12.48 0.19 -7.85
N ARG A 186 11.42 0.19 -8.67
CA ARG A 186 11.20 -0.82 -9.71
C ARG A 186 12.25 -0.73 -10.82
N ALA A 187 12.55 0.48 -11.29
CA ALA A 187 13.58 0.72 -12.29
C ALA A 187 14.98 0.32 -11.79
N ALA A 188 15.22 0.45 -10.49
CA ALA A 188 16.48 0.10 -9.84
C ALA A 188 16.56 -1.36 -9.32
N LEU A 189 15.59 -2.22 -9.65
CA LEU A 189 15.63 -3.61 -9.19
C LEU A 189 16.87 -4.32 -9.74
N PRO A 190 17.63 -5.05 -8.89
CA PRO A 190 18.80 -5.78 -9.34
C PRO A 190 18.40 -6.83 -10.39
N PRO A 191 19.22 -7.10 -11.42
CA PRO A 191 18.94 -8.12 -12.42
C PRO A 191 18.88 -9.52 -11.79
N GLY A 192 18.30 -10.48 -12.54
CA GLY A 192 18.28 -11.88 -12.12
C GLY A 192 19.69 -12.41 -11.83
N GLY A 193 19.86 -13.21 -10.77
CA GLY A 193 21.17 -13.72 -10.36
C GLY A 193 21.36 -13.75 -8.84
N ARG A 194 22.61 -13.51 -8.39
CA ARG A 194 23.00 -13.52 -6.97
C ARG A 194 22.23 -12.46 -6.18
N LEU A 195 21.64 -12.86 -5.06
CA LEU A 195 20.94 -11.94 -4.16
C LEU A 195 21.93 -10.90 -3.60
N PRO A 196 21.66 -9.59 -3.73
CA PRO A 196 22.50 -8.57 -3.10
C PRO A 196 22.55 -8.76 -1.58
N ALA A 197 23.72 -8.51 -0.98
CA ALA A 197 23.80 -8.38 0.47
C ALA A 197 22.83 -7.28 0.93
N GLY A 198 22.05 -7.52 1.98
CA GLY A 198 21.00 -6.58 2.41
C GLY A 198 19.57 -6.99 2.00
N ALA A 199 19.41 -7.66 0.85
CA ALA A 199 18.12 -7.87 0.20
C ALA A 199 17.28 -9.00 0.81
N CYS A 200 15.95 -8.85 0.77
CA CYS A 200 15.02 -9.92 1.14
C CYS A 200 14.58 -10.68 -0.11
N LEU A 201 14.93 -11.97 -0.21
CA LEU A 201 14.65 -12.79 -1.39
C LEU A 201 13.16 -12.80 -1.76
N VAL A 202 12.29 -13.04 -0.78
CA VAL A 202 10.84 -13.09 -1.00
C VAL A 202 10.29 -11.73 -1.45
N CYS A 203 10.72 -10.62 -0.84
CA CYS A 203 10.32 -9.28 -1.26
C CYS A 203 10.80 -8.95 -2.68
N LEU A 204 12.03 -9.33 -3.02
CA LEU A 204 12.62 -9.07 -4.32
C LEU A 204 11.92 -9.86 -5.43
N THR A 205 11.66 -11.16 -5.20
CA THR A 205 10.86 -12.00 -6.11
C THR A 205 9.46 -11.43 -6.33
N ALA A 206 8.81 -10.97 -5.25
CA ALA A 206 7.50 -10.32 -5.33
C ALA A 206 7.53 -9.00 -6.13
N ALA A 207 8.57 -8.17 -5.93
CA ALA A 207 8.73 -6.91 -6.66
C ALA A 207 8.98 -7.12 -8.16
N ARG A 208 9.77 -8.12 -8.54
CA ARG A 208 9.97 -8.51 -9.94
C ARG A 208 8.68 -9.00 -10.60
N ALA A 209 7.91 -9.82 -9.88
CA ALA A 209 6.61 -10.29 -10.37
C ALA A 209 5.61 -9.14 -10.53
N GLU A 210 5.63 -8.16 -9.62
CA GLU A 210 4.84 -6.93 -9.72
C GLU A 210 5.23 -6.11 -10.96
N LEU A 211 6.51 -5.84 -11.18
CA LEU A 211 7.01 -5.10 -12.34
C LEU A 211 6.64 -5.81 -13.66
N ALA A 212 6.83 -7.13 -13.74
CA ALA A 212 6.44 -7.90 -14.91
C ALA A 212 4.91 -7.87 -15.14
N GLY A 213 4.13 -7.85 -14.06
CA GLY A 213 2.68 -7.68 -14.12
C GLY A 213 2.27 -6.32 -14.69
N LEU A 214 2.88 -5.25 -14.19
CA LEU A 214 2.64 -3.88 -14.66
C LEU A 214 2.99 -3.71 -16.14
N ALA A 215 4.15 -4.20 -16.57
CA ALA A 215 4.56 -4.16 -17.98
C ALA A 215 3.57 -4.90 -18.89
N ARG A 216 3.10 -6.09 -18.48
CA ARG A 216 2.07 -6.83 -19.23
C ARG A 216 0.76 -6.07 -19.33
N THR A 217 0.31 -5.40 -18.26
CA THR A 217 -0.95 -4.66 -18.27
C THR A 217 -0.85 -3.34 -19.02
N ALA A 218 0.29 -2.65 -18.94
CA ALA A 218 0.53 -1.39 -19.66
C ALA A 218 0.73 -1.63 -21.17
N GLY A 219 1.25 -2.79 -21.57
CA GLY A 219 1.44 -3.20 -22.96
C GLY A 219 0.20 -3.80 -23.65
N ILE A 220 -0.99 -3.80 -23.02
CA ILE A 220 -2.22 -4.26 -23.68
C ILE A 220 -2.66 -3.21 -24.69
N SER A 221 -2.78 -3.58 -25.96
CA SER A 221 -3.23 -2.68 -27.02
C SER A 221 -4.71 -2.28 -26.84
N SER A 222 -5.08 -1.13 -27.41
CA SER A 222 -6.47 -0.67 -27.47
C SER A 222 -7.40 -1.73 -28.07
N ASP A 223 -6.98 -2.40 -29.13
CA ASP A 223 -7.79 -3.39 -29.85
C ASP A 223 -8.09 -4.60 -28.96
N ARG A 224 -7.11 -5.05 -28.17
CA ARG A 224 -7.32 -6.16 -27.21
C ARG A 224 -8.28 -5.77 -26.09
N LEU A 225 -8.26 -4.53 -25.63
CA LEU A 225 -9.22 -4.04 -24.64
C LEU A 225 -10.62 -3.94 -25.25
N ALA A 226 -10.74 -3.46 -26.50
CA ALA A 226 -12.01 -3.41 -27.23
C ALA A 226 -12.58 -4.82 -27.50
N GLU A 227 -11.74 -5.78 -27.88
CA GLU A 227 -12.13 -7.18 -28.02
C GLU A 227 -12.61 -7.77 -26.67
N ALA A 228 -11.91 -7.47 -25.58
CA ALA A 228 -12.33 -7.89 -24.24
C ALA A 228 -13.69 -7.27 -23.86
N ALA A 229 -13.97 -6.04 -24.29
CA ALA A 229 -15.26 -5.38 -24.12
C ALA A 229 -16.38 -6.06 -24.89
N ALA A 230 -16.11 -6.42 -26.14
CA ALA A 230 -17.09 -7.01 -27.05
C ALA A 230 -17.43 -8.47 -26.72
N ARG A 231 -16.50 -9.25 -26.16
CA ARG A 231 -16.66 -10.70 -25.96
C ARG A 231 -17.57 -11.11 -24.79
N ASP A 232 -18.16 -10.17 -24.05
CA ASP A 232 -18.93 -10.41 -22.80
C ASP A 232 -18.21 -11.35 -21.80
N ALA A 233 -16.89 -11.51 -21.98
CA ALA A 233 -16.00 -12.27 -21.11
C ALA A 233 -15.95 -11.55 -19.76
N PRO A 234 -15.70 -12.25 -18.64
CA PRO A 234 -15.65 -11.61 -17.34
C PRO A 234 -14.65 -10.45 -17.40
N ARG A 235 -15.17 -9.21 -17.38
CA ARG A 235 -14.41 -7.94 -17.50
C ARG A 235 -13.40 -7.73 -16.36
N GLN A 236 -13.23 -8.73 -15.50
CA GLN A 236 -12.62 -8.71 -14.18
C GLN A 236 -11.13 -9.08 -14.22
N GLY A 237 -10.68 -9.88 -15.19
CA GLY A 237 -9.30 -10.38 -15.25
C GLY A 237 -8.22 -9.32 -15.53
N LEU A 238 -8.63 -8.09 -15.89
CA LEU A 238 -7.75 -6.97 -16.25
C LEU A 238 -7.89 -5.76 -15.33
N CYS A 239 -8.83 -5.76 -14.37
CA CYS A 239 -9.06 -4.60 -13.52
C CYS A 239 -7.90 -4.43 -12.52
N LEU A 240 -7.22 -3.29 -12.57
CA LEU A 240 -6.14 -2.96 -11.65
C LEU A 240 -6.71 -2.34 -10.37
N CYS A 241 -6.06 -2.59 -9.23
CA CYS A 241 -6.36 -1.83 -8.02
C CYS A 241 -5.91 -0.38 -8.20
N ALA A 242 -6.43 0.54 -7.39
CA ALA A 242 -6.07 1.96 -7.44
C ALA A 242 -4.54 2.21 -7.52
N GLY A 243 -3.77 1.54 -6.66
CA GLY A 243 -2.31 1.66 -6.64
C GLY A 243 -1.65 1.16 -7.93
N HIS A 244 -2.03 -0.03 -8.40
CA HIS A 244 -1.46 -0.58 -9.64
C HIS A 244 -1.95 0.12 -10.91
N LEU A 245 -3.13 0.76 -10.90
CA LEU A 245 -3.56 1.61 -12.00
C LEU A 245 -2.67 2.85 -12.10
N ARG A 246 -2.34 3.50 -10.97
CA ARG A 246 -1.34 4.60 -10.95
C ARG A 246 0.03 4.13 -11.38
N ASP A 247 0.49 3.00 -10.86
CA ASP A 247 1.79 2.46 -11.23
C ASP A 247 1.85 2.12 -12.73
N ALA A 248 0.78 1.59 -13.31
CA ALA A 248 0.72 1.29 -14.75
C ALA A 248 0.79 2.57 -15.60
N ALA A 249 0.18 3.68 -15.14
CA ALA A 249 0.28 4.97 -15.81
C ALA A 249 1.71 5.54 -15.83
N LEU A 250 2.55 5.20 -14.86
CA LEU A 250 3.96 5.60 -14.78
C LEU A 250 4.89 4.69 -15.60
N VAL A 251 4.45 3.49 -15.95
CA VAL A 251 5.24 2.49 -16.69
C VAL A 251 4.93 2.53 -18.20
N GLY A 252 3.80 3.11 -18.62
CA GLY A 252 3.17 2.79 -19.91
C GLY A 252 3.52 3.66 -21.13
N ASP A 253 3.64 2.96 -22.26
CA ASP A 253 4.02 3.39 -23.61
C ASP A 253 2.84 3.94 -24.47
N GLY A 254 1.96 4.76 -23.88
CA GLY A 254 0.91 5.49 -24.64
C GLY A 254 -0.51 4.88 -24.66
N HIS A 255 -0.73 3.65 -24.15
CA HIS A 255 -2.07 3.03 -24.09
C HIS A 255 -2.89 3.35 -22.81
N VAL A 256 -2.39 4.23 -21.94
CA VAL A 256 -3.00 4.52 -20.63
C VAL A 256 -4.45 5.01 -20.78
N ALA A 257 -4.77 5.80 -21.80
CA ALA A 257 -6.13 6.30 -22.02
C ALA A 257 -7.15 5.17 -22.27
N ALA A 258 -6.79 4.16 -23.06
CA ALA A 258 -7.64 3.01 -23.33
C ALA A 258 -7.85 2.15 -22.06
N LEU A 259 -6.79 1.97 -21.27
CA LEU A 259 -6.86 1.27 -19.99
C LEU A 259 -7.77 2.01 -18.98
N LEU A 260 -7.70 3.34 -18.92
CA LEU A 260 -8.57 4.16 -18.07
C LEU A 260 -10.03 4.07 -18.52
N ALA A 261 -10.31 4.17 -19.82
CA ALA A 261 -11.66 4.00 -20.37
C ALA A 261 -12.24 2.63 -20.01
N TRP A 262 -11.48 1.56 -20.27
CA TRP A 262 -11.84 0.20 -19.91
C TRP A 262 -12.16 0.05 -18.42
N GLN A 263 -11.27 0.52 -17.55
CA GLN A 263 -11.46 0.38 -16.12
C GLN A 263 -12.62 1.25 -15.60
N ALA A 264 -12.89 2.40 -16.20
CA ALA A 264 -14.05 3.23 -15.86
C ALA A 264 -15.37 2.48 -16.08
N GLU A 265 -15.53 1.82 -17.24
CA GLU A 265 -16.74 1.04 -17.54
C GLU A 265 -16.96 -0.10 -16.54
N VAL A 266 -15.89 -0.84 -16.22
CA VAL A 266 -15.95 -1.95 -15.24
C VAL A 266 -16.31 -1.44 -13.84
N GLN A 267 -15.76 -0.29 -13.45
CA GLN A 267 -16.02 0.30 -12.13
C GLN A 267 -17.42 0.91 -12.02
N ALA A 268 -17.91 1.59 -13.07
CA ALA A 268 -19.27 2.14 -13.12
C ALA A 268 -20.31 1.01 -12.99
N ALA A 269 -20.15 -0.08 -13.76
CA ALA A 269 -21.02 -1.26 -13.64
C ALA A 269 -20.98 -1.87 -12.22
N GLY A 270 -19.80 -1.94 -11.60
CA GLY A 270 -19.64 -2.41 -10.23
C GLY A 270 -20.31 -1.50 -9.18
N LEU A 271 -20.23 -0.18 -9.35
CA LEU A 271 -20.87 0.79 -8.46
C LEU A 271 -22.40 0.77 -8.60
N ALA A 272 -22.92 0.70 -9.82
CA ALA A 272 -24.35 0.59 -10.08
C ALA A 272 -24.96 -0.65 -9.39
N TRP A 273 -24.25 -1.80 -9.44
CA TRP A 273 -24.66 -3.02 -8.75
C TRP A 273 -24.74 -2.86 -7.22
N LEU A 274 -23.82 -2.10 -6.61
CA LEU A 274 -23.80 -1.86 -5.16
C LEU A 274 -25.00 -1.04 -4.68
N VAL A 275 -25.49 -0.11 -5.49
CA VAL A 275 -26.59 0.79 -5.13
C VAL A 275 -27.95 0.21 -5.50
N ARG A 276 -28.05 -0.51 -6.62
CA ARG A 276 -29.30 -1.11 -7.11
C ARG A 276 -29.05 -2.58 -7.49
N PRO A 277 -28.91 -3.49 -6.50
CA PRO A 277 -28.74 -4.90 -6.82
C PRO A 277 -30.00 -5.41 -7.54
N PRO A 278 -29.86 -6.23 -8.60
CA PRO A 278 -31.00 -6.75 -9.33
C PRO A 278 -31.92 -7.56 -8.41
N VAL A 279 -33.23 -7.30 -8.50
CA VAL A 279 -34.24 -8.02 -7.71
C VAL A 279 -34.41 -9.42 -8.30
N TRP A 280 -34.08 -10.46 -7.53
CA TRP A 280 -34.32 -11.84 -7.92
C TRP A 280 -35.82 -12.13 -7.98
N ARG A 281 -36.42 -12.11 -9.18
CA ARG A 281 -37.78 -12.63 -9.36
C ARG A 281 -37.73 -14.15 -9.26
N ARG A 282 -38.26 -14.72 -8.16
CA ARG A 282 -38.53 -16.16 -8.04
C ARG A 282 -39.44 -16.58 -9.20
N GLY A 283 -38.91 -17.33 -10.17
CA GLY A 283 -39.70 -17.92 -11.26
C GLY A 283 -39.09 -17.87 -12.67
N GLY A 284 -37.98 -17.16 -12.89
CA GLY A 284 -37.30 -17.13 -14.20
C GLY A 284 -36.29 -18.28 -14.36
N ASN A 285 -36.35 -18.99 -15.48
CA ASN A 285 -35.42 -20.07 -15.85
C ASN A 285 -33.94 -19.70 -15.58
N PRO A 286 -33.23 -20.40 -14.67
CA PRO A 286 -31.87 -20.05 -14.26
C PRO A 286 -30.84 -20.12 -15.40
N ALA A 287 -31.15 -20.77 -16.52
CA ALA A 287 -30.25 -20.91 -17.66
C ALA A 287 -30.30 -19.75 -18.68
N GLY A 288 -31.36 -18.93 -18.69
CA GLY A 288 -31.51 -17.84 -19.66
C GLY A 288 -30.64 -16.61 -19.36
N TRP A 289 -30.34 -16.38 -18.08
CA TRP A 289 -29.60 -15.20 -17.59
C TRP A 289 -28.10 -15.42 -17.48
N LEU A 290 -27.63 -16.68 -17.46
CA LEU A 290 -26.20 -17.02 -17.60
C LEU A 290 -25.60 -16.55 -18.94
N ARG A 291 -26.43 -16.23 -19.93
CA ARG A 291 -26.01 -15.68 -21.23
C ARG A 291 -25.71 -14.18 -21.24
N ARG A 292 -26.06 -13.44 -20.18
CA ARG A 292 -25.67 -12.03 -19.98
C ARG A 292 -24.74 -11.98 -18.77
N GLY A 293 -23.43 -11.93 -19.00
CA GLY A 293 -22.37 -12.19 -18.02
C GLY A 293 -22.21 -11.16 -16.89
N HIS A 294 -23.28 -10.80 -16.17
CA HIS A 294 -23.28 -9.72 -15.17
C HIS A 294 -23.69 -10.17 -13.76
N SER A 295 -23.44 -11.43 -13.38
CA SER A 295 -23.94 -12.00 -12.12
C SER A 295 -22.90 -12.29 -11.04
N SER A 296 -21.62 -11.98 -11.27
CA SER A 296 -20.63 -11.88 -10.19
C SER A 296 -20.26 -10.41 -9.99
N ALA A 297 -20.25 -9.93 -8.74
CA ALA A 297 -19.54 -8.71 -8.40
C ALA A 297 -18.15 -8.77 -9.07
N PRO A 298 -17.65 -7.69 -9.68
CA PRO A 298 -16.30 -7.67 -10.23
C PRO A 298 -15.36 -8.29 -9.20
N SER A 299 -14.60 -9.33 -9.55
CA SER A 299 -13.58 -9.81 -8.62
C SER A 299 -12.67 -8.63 -8.32
N ASP A 300 -12.62 -8.21 -7.06
CA ASP A 300 -11.80 -7.07 -6.60
C ASP A 300 -10.29 -7.42 -6.66
N GLU A 301 -9.92 -8.56 -7.26
CA GLU A 301 -8.57 -9.10 -7.25
C GLU A 301 -7.76 -8.62 -8.44
N CYS A 302 -7.01 -7.54 -8.22
CA CYS A 302 -6.04 -7.04 -9.19
C CYS A 302 -5.04 -8.13 -9.63
N PRO A 303 -4.85 -8.38 -10.94
CA PRO A 303 -3.97 -9.44 -11.45
C PRO A 303 -2.49 -9.20 -11.07
N VAL A 304 -2.07 -7.94 -10.93
CA VAL A 304 -0.72 -7.57 -10.48
C VAL A 304 -0.54 -7.90 -8.99
N CYS A 305 -1.52 -7.56 -8.13
CA CYS A 305 -1.54 -7.96 -6.73
C CYS A 305 -1.47 -9.49 -6.57
N LEU A 306 -2.26 -10.23 -7.36
CA LEU A 306 -2.28 -11.69 -7.32
C LEU A 306 -0.94 -12.28 -7.74
N GLY A 307 -0.36 -11.81 -8.84
CA GLY A 307 0.96 -12.24 -9.30
C GLY A 307 2.04 -12.00 -8.25
N ARG A 308 2.06 -10.81 -7.64
CA ARG A 308 2.96 -10.46 -6.54
C ARG A 308 2.80 -11.40 -5.33
N LYS A 309 1.56 -11.64 -4.88
CA LYS A 309 1.27 -12.53 -3.73
C LYS A 309 1.69 -13.97 -4.02
N ARG A 310 1.37 -14.47 -5.22
CA ARG A 310 1.71 -15.84 -5.66
C ARG A 310 3.24 -16.03 -5.70
N ALA A 311 3.96 -15.08 -6.27
CA ALA A 311 5.43 -15.12 -6.33
C ALA A 311 6.06 -15.12 -4.94
N ALA A 312 5.58 -14.25 -4.03
CA ALA A 312 6.04 -14.22 -2.64
C ALA A 312 5.79 -15.55 -1.92
N TRP A 313 4.58 -16.11 -2.07
CA TRP A 313 4.21 -17.37 -1.44
C TRP A 313 5.06 -18.54 -1.96
N GLN A 314 5.24 -18.65 -3.27
CA GLN A 314 6.07 -19.70 -3.89
C GLN A 314 7.52 -19.62 -3.41
N GLU A 315 8.11 -18.43 -3.34
CA GLU A 315 9.47 -18.24 -2.84
C GLU A 315 9.56 -18.62 -1.35
N LEU A 316 8.57 -18.25 -0.54
CA LEU A 316 8.53 -18.65 0.86
C LEU A 316 8.45 -20.18 1.02
N GLN A 317 7.71 -20.89 0.17
CA GLN A 317 7.69 -22.37 0.18
C GLN A 317 9.05 -22.96 -0.20
N ARG A 318 9.78 -22.36 -1.14
CA ARG A 318 11.15 -22.80 -1.48
C ARG A 318 12.11 -22.65 -0.29
N CYS A 319 12.01 -21.54 0.44
CA CYS A 319 12.80 -21.33 1.66
C CYS A 319 12.50 -22.34 2.79
N ARG A 320 11.34 -23.02 2.77
CA ARG A 320 11.03 -24.13 3.70
C ARG A 320 11.76 -25.41 3.32
N ALA A 321 11.84 -25.70 2.02
CA ALA A 321 12.37 -26.95 1.50
C ALA A 321 13.91 -27.03 1.56
N VAL A 322 14.60 -25.89 1.67
CA VAL A 322 16.06 -25.83 1.75
C VAL A 322 16.49 -25.78 3.23
N PRO A 323 17.31 -26.74 3.72
CA PRO A 323 17.92 -26.62 5.03
C PRO A 323 18.72 -25.32 5.10
N GLN A 324 18.40 -24.44 6.06
CA GLN A 324 19.12 -23.18 6.26
C GLN A 324 20.50 -23.44 6.91
N ALA A 325 21.30 -24.30 6.29
CA ALA A 325 22.69 -24.52 6.67
C ALA A 325 23.47 -23.22 6.41
N PRO A 326 24.39 -22.82 7.30
CA PRO A 326 25.29 -21.70 7.06
C PRO A 326 26.35 -22.11 6.04
N ALA A 327 25.96 -22.28 4.78
CA ALA A 327 26.91 -22.48 3.70
C ALA A 327 27.62 -21.15 3.44
N ARG A 328 28.95 -21.18 3.53
CA ARG A 328 29.86 -20.08 3.18
C ARG A 328 29.53 -19.59 1.77
N GLY A 329 28.80 -18.48 1.66
CA GLY A 329 28.40 -17.91 0.36
C GLY A 329 27.03 -17.24 0.37
N GLY A 330 26.83 -16.22 1.21
CA GLY A 330 25.64 -15.35 1.20
C GLY A 330 24.35 -16.07 1.64
N ALA A 331 24.13 -16.16 2.96
CA ALA A 331 22.87 -16.69 3.49
C ALA A 331 21.67 -15.98 2.86
N GLN A 332 20.70 -16.75 2.37
CA GLN A 332 19.42 -16.22 1.90
C GLN A 332 18.85 -15.31 2.99
N MET A 333 18.68 -14.03 2.66
CA MET A 333 18.17 -13.09 3.64
C MET A 333 16.66 -12.94 3.51
N LEU A 334 16.01 -13.04 4.65
CA LEU A 334 14.61 -12.72 4.84
C LEU A 334 14.52 -11.50 5.75
N CYS A 335 13.56 -10.62 5.47
CA CYS A 335 13.17 -9.59 6.43
C CYS A 335 12.46 -10.25 7.63
N VAL A 336 12.39 -9.56 8.76
CA VAL A 336 11.74 -10.06 9.98
C VAL A 336 10.31 -10.52 9.68
N ARG A 337 9.54 -9.75 8.89
CA ARG A 337 8.18 -10.13 8.47
C ARG A 337 8.13 -11.49 7.77
N HIS A 338 9.06 -11.78 6.87
CA HIS A 338 9.10 -13.07 6.17
C HIS A 338 9.68 -14.19 7.03
N VAL A 339 10.56 -13.91 7.99
CA VAL A 339 10.97 -14.90 8.99
C VAL A 339 9.80 -15.30 9.90
N LEU A 340 8.99 -14.33 10.33
CA LEU A 340 7.79 -14.60 11.13
C LEU A 340 6.73 -15.37 10.32
N ALA A 341 6.54 -15.02 9.04
CA ALA A 341 5.67 -15.78 8.14
C ALA A 341 6.17 -17.22 7.92
N LEU A 342 7.49 -17.40 7.73
CA LEU A 342 8.10 -18.72 7.62
C LEU A 342 7.89 -19.53 8.89
N ARG A 343 8.09 -18.95 10.07
CA ARG A 343 7.89 -19.61 11.36
C ARG A 343 6.44 -20.01 11.61
N ALA A 344 5.49 -19.21 11.15
CA ALA A 344 4.06 -19.54 11.23
C ALA A 344 3.69 -20.72 10.31
N ALA A 345 4.31 -20.80 9.13
CA ALA A 345 4.08 -21.89 8.18
C ALA A 345 4.86 -23.18 8.55
N ASP A 346 6.07 -23.04 9.08
CA ASP A 346 7.03 -24.09 9.40
C ASP A 346 7.86 -23.73 10.64
N PRO A 347 7.50 -24.26 11.82
CA PRO A 347 8.21 -23.93 13.06
C PRO A 347 9.69 -24.35 13.05
N VAL A 348 10.08 -25.39 12.32
CA VAL A 348 11.46 -25.89 12.31
C VAL A 348 12.32 -24.98 11.43
N ALA A 349 11.94 -24.79 10.16
CA ALA A 349 12.65 -23.92 9.24
C ALA A 349 12.66 -22.46 9.74
N GLY A 350 11.54 -22.01 10.32
CA GLY A 350 11.42 -20.69 10.91
C GLY A 350 12.30 -20.46 12.14
N ARG A 351 12.57 -21.48 12.97
CA ARG A 351 13.50 -21.35 14.10
C ARG A 351 14.95 -21.13 13.62
N ALA A 352 15.39 -21.85 12.60
CA ALA A 352 16.72 -21.67 12.01
C ALA A 352 16.87 -20.25 11.42
N ALA A 353 15.89 -19.81 10.63
CA ALA A 353 15.85 -18.46 10.08
C ALA A 353 15.84 -17.38 11.17
N ALA A 354 15.07 -17.61 12.25
CA ALA A 354 14.99 -16.70 13.38
C ALA A 354 16.33 -16.56 14.12
N ALA A 355 17.10 -17.64 14.27
CA ALA A 355 18.41 -17.58 14.91
C ALA A 355 19.38 -16.64 14.15
N ILE A 356 19.38 -16.70 12.81
CA ILE A 356 20.16 -15.80 11.96
C ILE A 356 19.64 -14.36 12.08
N ALA A 357 18.33 -14.18 12.04
CA ALA A 357 17.69 -12.87 12.16
C ALA A 357 17.95 -12.19 13.52
N VAL A 358 17.96 -12.94 14.62
CA VAL A 358 18.28 -12.42 15.96
C VAL A 358 19.72 -11.90 16.03
N LYS A 359 20.69 -12.63 15.47
CA LYS A 359 22.09 -12.17 15.39
C LYS A 359 22.19 -10.84 14.62
N ARG A 360 21.53 -10.77 13.45
CA ARG A 360 21.50 -9.56 12.63
C ARG A 360 20.83 -8.38 13.34
N ALA A 361 19.73 -8.63 14.05
CA ALA A 361 19.07 -7.61 14.87
C ALA A 361 20.00 -7.07 15.97
N GLY A 362 20.80 -7.94 16.61
CA GLY A 362 21.81 -7.55 17.59
C GLY A 362 22.89 -6.65 16.99
N THR A 363 23.44 -7.03 15.82
CA THR A 363 24.40 -6.18 15.08
C THR A 363 23.82 -4.81 14.76
N LEU A 364 22.62 -4.76 14.17
CA LEU A 364 21.96 -3.49 13.84
C LEU A 364 21.66 -2.66 15.09
N THR A 365 21.31 -3.29 16.21
CA THR A 365 21.08 -2.57 17.47
C THR A 365 22.35 -1.88 17.97
N GLY A 366 23.50 -2.56 17.89
CA GLY A 366 24.80 -1.97 18.23
C GLY A 366 25.18 -0.82 17.31
N GLU A 367 25.02 -0.98 16.00
CA GLU A 367 25.29 0.07 15.02
C GLU A 367 24.35 1.29 15.21
N LEU A 368 23.07 1.07 15.51
CA LEU A 368 22.14 2.16 15.80
C LEU A 368 22.49 2.89 17.11
N ALA A 369 22.94 2.16 18.13
CA ALA A 369 23.40 2.76 19.37
C ALA A 369 24.64 3.64 19.14
N GLU A 370 25.57 3.17 18.31
CA GLU A 370 26.76 3.93 17.94
C GLU A 370 26.44 5.16 17.09
N ALA A 371 25.56 5.01 16.10
CA ALA A 371 25.08 6.13 15.28
C ALA A 371 24.35 7.19 16.14
N PHE A 372 23.56 6.75 17.12
CA PHE A 372 22.91 7.64 18.07
C PHE A 372 23.93 8.38 18.95
N ARG A 373 24.91 7.65 19.51
CA ARG A 373 25.99 8.24 20.33
C ARG A 373 26.75 9.31 19.55
N LYS A 374 27.24 9.00 18.35
CA LYS A 374 27.97 9.93 17.46
C LYS A 374 27.09 11.09 16.95
N GLY A 375 25.77 10.93 16.96
CA GLY A 375 24.81 11.99 16.64
C GLY A 375 24.69 13.06 17.72
N THR A 376 25.15 12.79 18.95
CA THR A 376 25.10 13.78 20.03
C THR A 376 26.20 14.85 19.89
N TRP A 377 25.96 16.04 20.45
CA TRP A 377 26.87 17.17 20.35
C TRP A 377 28.30 16.84 20.81
N ALA A 378 28.44 16.02 21.86
CA ALA A 378 29.72 15.64 22.46
C ALA A 378 30.64 14.89 21.48
N PHE A 379 30.07 14.07 20.59
CA PHE A 379 30.82 13.18 19.70
C PHE A 379 30.73 13.57 18.22
N ARG A 380 30.18 14.75 17.91
CA ARG A 380 29.93 15.21 16.54
C ARG A 380 31.17 15.34 15.64
N ARG A 381 32.36 15.38 16.24
CA ARG A 381 33.66 15.48 15.54
C ARG A 381 34.23 14.11 15.16
N GLU A 382 33.69 13.02 15.70
CA GLU A 382 34.11 11.68 15.32
C GLU A 382 33.68 11.35 13.88
N SER A 383 34.50 10.57 13.18
CA SER A 383 34.15 10.09 11.84
C SER A 383 32.97 9.14 11.89
N ARG A 384 32.06 9.30 10.92
CA ARG A 384 30.92 8.41 10.72
C ARG A 384 31.33 7.25 9.82
N GLY A 385 31.10 6.03 10.27
CA GLY A 385 31.29 4.81 9.50
C GLY A 385 29.97 4.25 8.94
N THR A 386 29.93 2.94 8.75
CA THR A 386 28.78 2.20 8.21
C THR A 386 27.54 2.25 9.12
N GLU A 387 27.71 2.64 10.38
CA GLU A 387 26.64 2.85 11.36
C GLU A 387 25.70 3.99 10.96
N ALA A 388 26.18 5.00 10.22
CA ALA A 388 25.36 6.13 9.80
C ALA A 388 24.16 5.72 8.93
N ASN A 389 24.28 4.60 8.21
CA ASN A 389 23.24 4.02 7.38
C ASN A 389 22.48 2.85 8.05
N ALA A 390 22.75 2.56 9.33
CA ALA A 390 22.13 1.45 10.05
C ALA A 390 20.61 1.58 10.15
N TRP A 391 20.07 2.80 10.25
CA TRP A 391 18.62 3.02 10.29
C TRP A 391 17.90 2.62 8.99
N ARG A 392 18.53 2.81 7.83
CA ARG A 392 17.99 2.33 6.53
C ARG A 392 18.09 0.81 6.44
N ARG A 393 19.21 0.23 6.87
CA ARG A 393 19.40 -1.23 6.94
C ARG A 393 18.41 -1.88 7.91
N ALA A 394 18.10 -1.25 9.04
CA ALA A 394 17.10 -1.69 9.99
C ALA A 394 15.70 -1.66 9.37
N ALA A 395 15.33 -0.59 8.66
CA ALA A 395 14.07 -0.52 7.93
C ALA A 395 13.92 -1.65 6.91
N ALA A 396 14.94 -1.89 6.07
CA ALA A 396 14.96 -2.98 5.09
C ALA A 396 14.90 -4.36 5.75
N PHE A 397 15.54 -4.51 6.91
CA PHE A 397 15.54 -5.75 7.67
C PHE A 397 14.18 -6.03 8.32
N LEU A 398 13.51 -5.01 8.87
CA LEU A 398 12.17 -5.14 9.47
C LEU A 398 11.10 -5.43 8.40
N ASP A 399 11.11 -4.65 7.32
CA ASP A 399 10.22 -4.80 6.16
C ASP A 399 11.04 -4.67 4.86
N GLY A 400 11.32 -5.81 4.22
CA GLY A 400 12.06 -5.86 2.95
C GLY A 400 11.38 -5.12 1.81
N GLY A 401 10.09 -4.78 1.92
CA GLY A 401 9.38 -3.99 0.92
C GLY A 401 9.79 -2.51 0.89
N VAL A 402 10.52 -2.00 1.90
CA VAL A 402 10.91 -0.58 1.99
C VAL A 402 11.70 -0.13 0.76
N PHE A 403 12.62 -0.96 0.25
CA PHE A 403 13.42 -0.67 -0.95
C PHE A 403 13.16 -1.68 -2.08
N GLY A 404 11.90 -2.09 -2.25
CA GLY A 404 11.52 -3.02 -3.32
C GLY A 404 12.13 -4.42 -3.21
N GLY A 405 12.51 -4.83 -2.00
CA GLY A 405 13.23 -6.09 -1.75
C GLY A 405 14.75 -5.99 -1.92
N GLY A 406 15.26 -4.90 -2.50
CA GLY A 406 16.68 -4.62 -2.64
C GLY A 406 17.35 -4.12 -1.35
N PRO A 407 18.69 -3.94 -1.38
CA PRO A 407 19.39 -3.26 -0.29
C PRO A 407 18.98 -1.77 -0.23
N PRO A 408 19.12 -1.12 0.95
CA PRO A 408 19.00 0.33 1.00
C PRO A 408 20.06 0.96 0.07
N PRO A 409 19.72 2.04 -0.66
CA PRO A 409 20.73 2.81 -1.39
C PRO A 409 21.83 3.27 -0.44
N GLU A 410 23.06 3.38 -0.92
CA GLU A 410 24.10 4.12 -0.19
C GLU A 410 23.70 5.62 -0.19
N GLN A 411 23.98 6.35 0.90
CA GLN A 411 23.85 7.81 0.84
C GLN A 411 25.03 8.35 0.03
N PRO A 412 24.83 9.37 -0.83
CA PRO A 412 25.95 10.09 -1.43
C PRO A 412 26.85 10.72 -0.36
#